data_AF-A0A6S7GUK2-F1
#
_entry.id   AF-A0A6S7GUK2-F1
#
_cell.length_a   1.000
_cell.length_b   1.000
_cell.length_c   1.000
_cell.angle_alpha   90.00
_cell.angle_beta   90.00
_cell.angle_gamma   90.00
#
_symmetry.space_group_name_H-M   'P 1'
#
loop_
_entity.id
_entity.type
_entity.pdbx_description
1 polymer ?
#
loop_
_entity_poly.entity_id
_entity_poly.type
_entity_poly.pdbx_seq_one_letter_code
_entity_poly.pdbx_strand_id
1 'polypeptide(L)'
;MSSIVTGILSSTVGLLWNKVRDSTAAKLKEGDVTDAKIREIVVTEMNDIKTKLDCLSRKELLTSYVFLQEGVDFLNASLNKSRGKRGETSGMPSSIQSGILNETIELSHAVGKMKICSDTDFEVAKKRFENARRKAAEAFVNDALSTEDRIFAAKLRVVSEILEHLESPETAITGCLSFLQRLHDLPAIREMFSVHVSRGVLSRLNKAERVKNVKSVMFINYVLFQFNFKFSRKLAHRLTWPGTGIELGDRSFNPILDWREISSRKSWGEKLILPCNELVVDKEIDLFLSAVNSHGDMIFGEVLEDKIKVICKTGKNKVVGLPGPREGKLIDQGTAGLAVDNNNNIHVVKRLEIRTGNGDVKRLCALNVLDNNYKVTHDCALDFLGEATVLDWVNVAINKNNNIILIKHADPNVYVCDNTGHLKRKFKRDSCRIPSLSISEQNQIITPSDDHKAVYMFTEKGNLQSTMKLPEGHWFRGVAFHHVIGKIAVLSYVKQKNSYFLLCYSETGELDTSTFFNMGTTSSEEYDSYMTSHPSGPVVVVGKKSITFI
;
A
#
# COMPACT_ATOMS: atom_id res chain seq x y z
N MET A 1 7.02 28.58 -11.35
CA MET A 1 7.83 27.44 -10.89
C MET A 1 7.22 26.14 -11.43
N SER A 2 8.00 25.10 -11.75
CA SER A 2 7.42 23.78 -12.08
C SER A 2 6.76 23.20 -10.81
N SER A 3 5.57 22.59 -10.93
CA SER A 3 4.82 21.95 -9.83
C SER A 3 5.66 20.91 -9.06
N ILE A 4 6.71 20.41 -9.70
CA ILE A 4 7.69 19.45 -9.18
C ILE A 4 8.62 20.08 -8.16
N VAL A 5 9.23 21.23 -8.48
CA VAL A 5 10.16 21.94 -7.57
C VAL A 5 9.43 22.33 -6.29
N THR A 6 8.21 22.85 -6.43
CA THR A 6 7.32 23.17 -5.31
C THR A 6 6.99 21.92 -4.48
N GLY A 7 6.74 20.78 -5.14
CA GLY A 7 6.49 19.51 -4.49
C GLY A 7 7.69 18.95 -3.71
N ILE A 8 8.92 19.10 -4.24
CA ILE A 8 10.14 18.66 -3.56
C ILE A 8 10.42 19.58 -2.37
N LEU A 9 10.41 20.90 -2.56
CA LEU A 9 10.61 21.88 -1.48
C LEU A 9 9.61 21.68 -0.34
N SER A 10 8.33 21.49 -0.65
CA SER A 10 7.31 21.22 0.39
C SER A 10 7.59 19.94 1.18
N SER A 11 8.15 18.90 0.54
CA SER A 11 8.51 17.65 1.21
C SER A 11 9.73 17.85 2.10
N THR A 12 10.76 18.53 1.60
CA THR A 12 12.02 18.80 2.29
C THR A 12 11.85 19.75 3.49
N VAL A 13 11.01 20.78 3.37
CA VAL A 13 10.66 21.68 4.48
C VAL A 13 9.88 20.93 5.56
N GLY A 14 9.03 19.98 5.15
CA GLY A 14 8.38 19.05 6.06
C GLY A 14 9.40 18.35 6.98
N LEU A 15 10.47 17.76 6.44
CA LEU A 15 11.50 17.00 7.18
C LEU A 15 12.16 17.72 8.35
N LEU A 16 12.46 19.01 8.19
CA LEU A 16 13.16 19.78 9.22
C LEU A 16 12.32 19.97 10.48
N TRP A 17 10.99 19.78 10.39
CA TRP A 17 10.09 20.15 11.47
C TRP A 17 9.03 19.09 11.83
N ASN A 18 8.85 18.86 13.13
CA ASN A 18 7.89 17.88 13.67
C ASN A 18 6.43 18.37 13.67
N LYS A 19 6.14 19.64 13.29
CA LYS A 19 4.74 20.05 13.11
C LYS A 19 4.29 19.61 11.73
N VAL A 20 3.51 18.54 11.74
CA VAL A 20 2.93 18.05 10.52
C VAL A 20 1.97 19.09 9.96
N ARG A 21 2.44 19.80 8.94
CA ARG A 21 1.61 20.46 7.93
C ARG A 21 0.62 21.48 8.50
N ASP A 22 1.03 22.29 9.48
CA ASP A 22 0.27 23.52 9.79
C ASP A 22 0.45 24.50 8.63
N SER A 23 -0.67 25.15 8.24
CA SER A 23 -0.84 26.41 7.48
C SER A 23 0.09 26.70 6.28
N THR A 24 1.39 26.68 6.52
CA THR A 24 2.52 26.92 5.64
C THR A 24 2.54 26.05 4.38
N ALA A 25 2.39 24.72 4.48
CA ALA A 25 2.38 23.84 3.31
C ALA A 25 1.06 23.87 2.52
N ALA A 26 -0.05 24.26 3.16
CA ALA A 26 -1.32 24.52 2.47
C ALA A 26 -1.21 25.78 1.61
N LYS A 27 -0.57 26.83 2.16
CA LYS A 27 -0.17 28.04 1.42
C LYS A 27 0.80 27.77 0.28
N LEU A 28 1.55 26.65 0.30
CA LEU A 28 2.42 26.18 -0.80
C LEU A 28 1.66 25.44 -1.92
N LYS A 29 0.41 24.98 -1.66
CA LYS A 29 -0.35 24.07 -2.52
C LYS A 29 -1.42 24.77 -3.37
N GLU A 30 -1.98 25.87 -2.88
CA GLU A 30 -2.83 26.76 -3.68
C GLU A 30 -1.91 27.43 -4.70
N GLY A 31 -2.00 27.06 -5.99
CA GLY A 31 -0.98 27.24 -7.03
C GLY A 31 -0.51 28.66 -7.39
N ASP A 32 -0.67 29.65 -6.51
CA ASP A 32 -0.26 31.04 -6.64
C ASP A 32 0.78 31.46 -5.58
N VAL A 33 1.71 30.55 -5.27
CA VAL A 33 2.67 30.77 -4.19
C VAL A 33 3.87 31.48 -4.76
N THR A 34 3.86 32.79 -4.59
CA THR A 34 4.96 33.66 -4.96
C THR A 34 6.25 33.22 -4.24
N ASP A 35 7.38 33.28 -4.96
CA ASP A 35 8.71 32.84 -4.49
C ASP A 35 9.13 33.53 -3.16
N ALA A 36 8.63 34.75 -2.92
CA ALA A 36 8.84 35.50 -1.69
C ALA A 36 8.22 34.82 -0.44
N LYS A 37 7.06 34.18 -0.60
CA LYS A 37 6.36 33.47 0.50
C LYS A 37 7.10 32.20 0.88
N ILE A 38 7.63 31.46 -0.12
CA ILE A 38 8.46 30.27 0.10
C ILE A 38 9.75 30.66 0.82
N ARG A 39 10.40 31.74 0.39
CA ARG A 39 11.60 32.26 1.05
C ARG A 39 11.33 32.67 2.49
N GLU A 40 10.28 33.45 2.73
CA GLU A 40 9.88 33.85 4.09
C GLU A 40 9.70 32.63 4.99
N ILE A 41 8.98 31.62 4.50
CA ILE A 41 8.74 30.36 5.20
C ILE A 41 10.06 29.63 5.48
N VAL A 42 10.87 29.36 4.47
CA VAL A 42 12.07 28.54 4.65
C VAL A 42 13.11 29.28 5.51
N VAL A 43 13.34 30.57 5.25
CA VAL A 43 14.36 31.36 5.99
C VAL A 43 13.93 31.62 7.43
N THR A 44 12.65 31.93 7.69
CA THR A 44 12.16 32.18 9.07
C THR A 44 12.23 30.90 9.91
N GLU A 45 11.77 29.77 9.36
CA GLU A 45 11.75 28.48 10.07
C GLU A 45 13.18 27.95 10.28
N MET A 46 14.10 28.25 9.37
CA MET A 46 15.52 27.95 9.56
C MET A 46 16.11 28.79 10.70
N ASN A 47 15.86 30.11 10.75
CA ASN A 47 16.39 30.96 11.82
C ASN A 47 15.95 30.51 13.24
N ASP A 48 14.74 29.96 13.38
CA ASP A 48 14.24 29.35 14.64
C ASP A 48 15.01 28.09 15.07
N ILE A 49 15.66 27.40 14.14
CA ILE A 49 16.54 26.26 14.41
C ILE A 49 17.90 26.75 14.89
N LYS A 50 18.43 27.80 14.24
CA LYS A 50 19.74 28.37 14.58
C LYS A 50 19.82 28.78 16.05
N THR A 51 18.75 29.40 16.58
CA THR A 51 18.67 29.86 17.98
C THR A 51 18.74 28.73 19.02
N LYS A 52 18.64 27.46 18.61
CA LYS A 52 18.71 26.29 19.51
C LYS A 52 20.10 25.64 19.55
N LEU A 53 21.09 26.14 18.82
CA LEU A 53 22.36 25.45 18.53
C LEU A 53 23.64 26.06 19.17
N ASP A 54 23.54 26.95 20.15
CA ASP A 54 24.66 27.78 20.66
C ASP A 54 25.71 27.12 21.58
N CYS A 55 26.20 25.90 21.30
CA CYS A 55 27.29 25.27 22.08
C CYS A 55 28.45 24.77 21.19
N LEU A 56 29.69 24.90 21.68
CA LEU A 56 30.93 24.55 20.97
C LEU A 56 30.98 23.11 20.41
N SER A 57 30.32 22.15 21.07
CA SER A 57 30.22 20.75 20.61
C SER A 57 29.38 20.57 19.35
N ARG A 58 28.60 21.58 18.94
CA ARG A 58 27.68 21.56 17.79
C ARG A 58 28.23 22.27 16.55
N LYS A 59 29.54 22.52 16.47
CA LYS A 59 30.18 23.28 15.39
C LYS A 59 29.83 22.74 14.01
N GLU A 60 30.00 21.44 13.77
CA GLU A 60 29.70 20.80 12.48
C GLU A 60 28.21 20.89 12.16
N LEU A 61 27.35 20.73 13.17
CA LEU A 61 25.90 20.81 13.03
C LEU A 61 25.43 22.21 12.65
N LEU A 62 25.96 23.23 13.32
CA LEU A 62 25.72 24.64 13.01
C LEU A 62 26.26 25.00 11.62
N THR A 63 27.44 24.50 11.27
CA THR A 63 28.05 24.74 9.95
C THR A 63 27.20 24.12 8.84
N SER A 64 26.70 22.90 9.05
CA SER A 64 25.78 22.23 8.13
C SER A 64 24.52 23.06 7.89
N TYR A 65 23.93 23.53 8.99
CA TYR A 65 22.75 24.38 8.94
C TYR A 65 23.00 25.70 8.18
N VAL A 66 24.12 26.38 8.41
CA VAL A 66 24.48 27.62 7.69
C VAL A 66 24.62 27.37 6.19
N PHE A 67 25.31 26.31 5.79
CA PHE A 67 25.42 25.96 4.38
C PHE A 67 24.07 25.63 3.74
N LEU A 68 23.18 24.96 4.46
CA LEU A 68 21.83 24.70 3.97
C LEU A 68 21.07 26.02 3.73
N GLN A 69 21.22 27.00 4.63
CA GLN A 69 20.57 28.30 4.53
C GLN A 69 21.05 29.07 3.30
N GLU A 70 22.38 29.15 3.13
CA GLU A 70 22.99 29.75 1.94
C GLU A 70 22.53 29.07 0.66
N GLY A 71 22.48 27.73 0.63
CA GLY A 71 22.02 26.98 -0.53
C GLY A 71 20.58 27.30 -0.92
N VAL A 72 19.69 27.45 0.05
CA VAL A 72 18.30 27.89 -0.19
C VAL A 72 18.26 29.30 -0.78
N ASP A 73 19.05 30.24 -0.25
CA ASP A 73 19.11 31.61 -0.76
C ASP A 73 19.59 31.67 -2.22
N PHE A 74 20.63 30.90 -2.57
CA PHE A 74 21.12 30.79 -3.94
C PHE A 74 20.11 30.10 -4.88
N LEU A 75 19.43 29.05 -4.40
CA LEU A 75 18.38 28.38 -5.16
C LEU A 75 17.24 29.36 -5.48
N ASN A 76 16.85 30.18 -4.51
CA ASN A 76 15.84 31.22 -4.69
C ASN A 76 16.28 32.29 -5.70
N ALA A 77 17.54 32.75 -5.64
CA ALA A 77 18.09 33.71 -6.59
C ALA A 77 18.05 33.17 -8.03
N SER A 78 18.44 31.90 -8.23
CA SER A 78 18.35 31.22 -9.52
C SER A 78 16.91 31.16 -10.04
N LEU A 79 15.94 30.79 -9.18
CA LEU A 79 14.53 30.72 -9.55
C LEU A 79 13.99 32.10 -9.98
N ASN A 80 14.37 33.18 -9.27
CA ASN A 80 13.98 34.55 -9.62
C ASN A 80 14.54 35.00 -10.98
N LYS A 81 15.81 34.68 -11.28
CA LYS A 81 16.44 35.00 -12.58
C LYS A 81 15.76 34.29 -13.75
N SER A 82 15.29 33.05 -13.56
CA SER A 82 14.58 32.29 -14.60
C SER A 82 13.26 32.94 -15.05
N ARG A 83 12.66 33.76 -14.18
CA ARG A 83 11.38 34.45 -14.42
C ARG A 83 11.52 35.67 -15.33
N GLY A 84 12.63 36.41 -15.22
CA GLY A 84 12.89 37.59 -16.04
C GLY A 84 13.10 37.30 -17.53
N LYS A 85 13.42 36.05 -17.90
CA LYS A 85 13.62 35.62 -19.29
C LYS A 85 12.36 35.11 -20.00
N ARG A 86 11.22 35.01 -19.31
CA ARG A 86 9.98 34.40 -19.84
C ARG A 86 8.91 35.42 -20.27
N GLY A 87 9.23 36.71 -20.21
CA GLY A 87 8.34 37.80 -20.60
C GLY A 87 8.44 38.14 -22.08
N GLU A 88 8.27 37.18 -22.99
CA GLU A 88 8.07 37.43 -24.43
C GLU A 88 7.65 36.12 -25.13
N THR A 89 6.39 35.72 -24.95
CA THR A 89 5.55 35.09 -25.99
C THR A 89 4.19 34.77 -25.37
N SER A 90 3.17 35.36 -25.99
CA SER A 90 1.76 35.32 -25.61
C SER A 90 1.06 34.04 -26.10
N GLY A 91 0.01 33.66 -25.36
CA GLY A 91 -1.26 33.14 -25.92
C GLY A 91 -1.37 31.64 -26.14
N MET A 92 -2.09 30.95 -25.23
CA MET A 92 -3.45 30.38 -25.44
C MET A 92 -3.80 29.35 -24.34
N PRO A 93 -5.08 28.97 -24.15
CA PRO A 93 -5.67 28.62 -22.88
C PRO A 93 -6.08 27.14 -22.86
N SER A 94 -6.88 26.81 -21.85
CA SER A 94 -7.79 25.66 -21.74
C SER A 94 -7.32 24.52 -20.84
N SER A 95 -8.16 24.32 -19.82
CA SER A 95 -8.66 23.06 -19.29
C SER A 95 -7.97 21.78 -19.76
N ILE A 96 -7.50 20.97 -18.80
CA ILE A 96 -7.61 19.50 -18.85
C ILE A 96 -7.70 19.00 -17.40
N GLN A 97 -8.86 18.42 -17.04
CA GLN A 97 -8.95 17.35 -16.06
C GLN A 97 -8.26 16.13 -16.66
N SER A 98 -7.20 15.58 -16.06
CA SER A 98 -6.81 14.18 -16.33
C SER A 98 -5.88 13.62 -15.25
N GLY A 99 -5.87 12.30 -15.11
CA GLY A 99 -5.41 11.57 -13.94
C GLY A 99 -3.91 11.61 -13.62
N ILE A 100 -3.60 11.12 -12.42
CA ILE A 100 -2.26 10.95 -11.82
C ILE A 100 -1.27 10.26 -12.78
N LEU A 101 -1.74 9.43 -13.73
CA LEU A 101 -0.87 8.80 -14.74
C LEU A 101 -0.32 9.82 -15.75
N ASN A 102 -1.15 10.78 -16.19
CA ASN A 102 -0.70 11.90 -17.01
C ASN A 102 0.13 12.88 -16.19
N GLU A 103 -0.20 13.13 -14.93
CA GLU A 103 0.67 13.93 -14.05
C GLU A 103 2.03 13.26 -13.87
N THR A 104 2.12 11.94 -13.73
CA THR A 104 3.40 11.23 -13.55
C THR A 104 4.22 11.24 -14.84
N ILE A 105 3.59 11.05 -16.01
CA ILE A 105 4.23 11.13 -17.33
C ILE A 105 4.67 12.57 -17.63
N GLU A 106 3.82 13.57 -17.40
CA GLU A 106 4.14 15.00 -17.47
C GLU A 106 5.22 15.39 -16.45
N LEU A 107 5.21 14.81 -15.23
CA LEU A 107 6.24 15.01 -14.21
C LEU A 107 7.59 14.49 -14.71
N SER A 108 7.64 13.27 -15.25
CA SER A 108 8.87 12.72 -15.86
C SER A 108 9.38 13.57 -17.03
N HIS A 109 8.46 14.13 -17.82
CA HIS A 109 8.79 15.00 -18.95
C HIS A 109 9.18 16.41 -18.50
N ALA A 110 8.68 16.87 -17.35
CA ALA A 110 8.99 18.15 -16.71
C ALA A 110 10.26 18.09 -15.84
N VAL A 111 10.61 16.93 -15.25
CA VAL A 111 11.94 16.66 -14.67
C VAL A 111 13.00 16.66 -15.78
N GLY A 112 12.70 16.07 -16.93
CA GLY A 112 13.59 16.12 -18.11
C GLY A 112 13.72 17.53 -18.71
N LYS A 113 12.68 18.37 -18.59
CA LYS A 113 12.70 19.81 -18.96
C LYS A 113 13.23 20.71 -17.84
N MET A 114 13.40 20.21 -16.62
CA MET A 114 14.04 20.88 -15.47
C MET A 114 15.56 20.83 -15.57
N LYS A 115 16.12 20.99 -16.78
CA LYS A 115 17.38 21.74 -16.88
C LYS A 115 17.02 23.15 -16.41
N ILE A 116 17.00 23.36 -15.10
CA ILE A 116 17.11 24.69 -14.52
C ILE A 116 18.38 25.19 -15.18
N CYS A 117 18.26 26.14 -16.11
CA CYS A 117 19.41 26.65 -16.86
C CYS A 117 20.55 26.80 -15.87
N SER A 118 21.70 26.16 -16.14
CA SER A 118 22.89 26.12 -15.28
C SER A 118 23.47 27.52 -15.12
N ASP A 119 22.70 28.39 -14.49
CA ASP A 119 23.09 29.71 -14.05
C ASP A 119 23.94 29.50 -12.81
N THR A 120 25.00 30.28 -12.73
CA THR A 120 25.98 30.33 -11.65
C THR A 120 25.37 30.14 -10.26
N ASP A 121 24.22 30.77 -9.95
CA ASP A 121 23.55 30.65 -8.66
C ASP A 121 23.06 29.22 -8.34
N PHE A 122 22.57 28.46 -9.32
CA PHE A 122 22.06 27.10 -9.07
C PHE A 122 23.18 26.11 -8.75
N GLU A 123 24.31 26.22 -9.44
CA GLU A 123 25.50 25.41 -9.15
C GLU A 123 26.11 25.79 -7.80
N VAL A 124 26.09 27.08 -7.44
CA VAL A 124 26.47 27.52 -6.08
C VAL A 124 25.50 26.93 -5.05
N ALA A 125 24.18 26.92 -5.30
CA ALA A 125 23.21 26.31 -4.41
C ALA A 125 23.50 24.81 -4.18
N LYS A 126 23.72 24.04 -5.26
CA LYS A 126 24.12 22.62 -5.17
C LYS A 126 25.37 22.43 -4.33
N LYS A 127 26.41 23.25 -4.55
CA LYS A 127 27.66 23.15 -3.77
C LYS A 127 27.43 23.44 -2.29
N ARG A 128 26.54 24.37 -1.97
CA ARG A 128 26.15 24.65 -0.58
C ARG A 128 25.38 23.49 0.04
N PHE A 129 24.46 22.86 -0.69
CA PHE A 129 23.79 21.64 -0.24
C PHE A 129 24.76 20.47 -0.03
N GLU A 130 25.73 20.27 -0.92
CA GLU A 130 26.80 19.27 -0.75
C GLU A 130 27.61 19.50 0.54
N ASN A 131 28.00 20.76 0.79
CA ASN A 131 28.72 21.12 2.01
C ASN A 131 27.86 20.91 3.26
N ALA A 132 26.59 21.29 3.21
CA ALA A 132 25.63 21.04 4.29
C ALA A 132 25.49 19.54 4.58
N ARG A 133 25.32 18.74 3.52
CA ARG A 133 25.24 17.29 3.54
C ARG A 133 26.46 16.66 4.22
N ARG A 134 27.67 17.05 3.82
CA ARG A 134 28.92 16.56 4.41
C ARG A 134 29.04 16.91 5.89
N LYS A 135 28.78 18.16 6.26
CA LYS A 135 28.85 18.61 7.67
C LYS A 135 27.81 17.96 8.57
N ALA A 136 26.61 17.67 8.04
CA ALA A 136 25.61 16.89 8.76
C ALA A 136 26.08 15.45 9.01
N ALA A 137 26.76 14.83 8.04
CA ALA A 137 27.32 13.50 8.22
C ALA A 137 28.45 13.47 9.27
N GLU A 138 29.30 14.49 9.30
CA GLU A 138 30.34 14.66 10.33
C GLU A 138 29.73 14.82 11.73
N ALA A 139 28.69 15.65 11.87
CA ALA A 139 27.95 15.77 13.13
C ALA A 139 27.27 14.46 13.55
N PHE A 140 26.68 13.71 12.61
CA PHE A 140 25.98 12.46 12.90
C PHE A 140 26.89 11.37 13.53
N VAL A 141 28.16 11.30 13.12
CA VAL A 141 29.13 10.33 13.65
C VAL A 141 29.86 10.81 14.90
N ASN A 142 29.62 12.05 15.35
CA ASN A 142 30.25 12.57 16.56
C ASN A 142 29.56 12.02 17.82
N ASP A 143 30.22 11.07 18.49
CA ASP A 143 29.69 10.44 19.71
C ASP A 143 29.64 11.39 20.93
N ALA A 144 30.29 12.55 20.87
CA ALA A 144 30.13 13.60 21.88
C ALA A 144 28.80 14.34 21.78
N LEU A 145 28.07 14.19 20.67
CA LEU A 145 26.73 14.75 20.50
C LEU A 145 25.65 13.84 21.09
N SER A 146 24.62 14.47 21.66
CA SER A 146 23.43 13.78 22.15
C SER A 146 22.72 13.02 21.02
N THR A 147 21.93 12.00 21.38
CA THR A 147 21.08 11.29 20.41
C THR A 147 20.11 12.24 19.69
N GLU A 148 19.58 13.25 20.38
CA GLU A 148 18.74 14.29 19.77
C GLU A 148 19.52 15.07 18.69
N ASP A 149 20.73 15.52 19.01
CA ASP A 149 21.58 16.26 18.06
C ASP A 149 21.95 15.40 16.85
N ARG A 150 22.22 14.10 17.04
CA ARG A 150 22.51 13.16 15.96
C ARG A 150 21.29 12.88 15.08
N ILE A 151 20.08 12.80 15.66
CA ILE A 151 18.82 12.73 14.88
C ILE A 151 18.62 14.02 14.09
N PHE A 152 18.93 15.18 14.68
CA PHE A 152 18.82 16.45 13.99
C PHE A 152 19.82 16.57 12.83
N ALA A 153 21.06 16.12 13.03
CA ALA A 153 22.06 15.98 11.97
C ALA A 153 21.53 15.08 10.84
N ALA A 154 20.86 13.97 11.16
CA ALA A 154 20.26 13.09 10.17
C ALA A 154 19.19 13.81 9.32
N LYS A 155 18.35 14.66 9.91
CA LYS A 155 17.38 15.49 9.17
C LYS A 155 18.08 16.41 8.17
N LEU A 156 19.09 17.17 8.63
CA LEU A 156 19.85 18.08 7.76
C LEU A 156 20.53 17.34 6.62
N ARG A 157 21.11 16.16 6.92
CA ARG A 157 21.78 15.31 5.93
C ARG A 157 20.83 14.86 4.82
N VAL A 158 19.64 14.39 5.18
CA VAL A 158 18.61 13.93 4.23
C VAL A 158 18.11 15.10 3.37
N VAL A 159 17.78 16.21 4.02
CA VAL A 159 17.27 17.41 3.35
C VAL A 159 18.27 17.94 2.33
N SER A 160 19.54 18.03 2.72
CA SER A 160 20.60 18.54 1.86
C SER A 160 20.81 17.65 0.63
N GLU A 161 20.72 16.33 0.76
CA GLU A 161 20.88 15.40 -0.37
C GLU A 161 19.74 15.46 -1.38
N ILE A 162 18.50 15.59 -0.90
CA ILE A 162 17.35 15.82 -1.79
C ILE A 162 17.55 17.12 -2.58
N LEU A 163 18.04 18.19 -1.94
CA LEU A 163 18.23 19.49 -2.57
C LEU A 163 19.45 19.54 -3.52
N GLU A 164 20.53 18.84 -3.18
CA GLU A 164 21.71 18.69 -4.05
C GLU A 164 21.37 17.97 -5.35
N HIS A 165 20.52 16.95 -5.29
CA HIS A 165 20.15 16.12 -6.43
C HIS A 165 18.72 16.37 -6.92
N LEU A 166 18.24 17.62 -6.88
CA LEU A 166 16.90 18.01 -7.37
C LEU A 166 16.63 17.55 -8.81
N GLU A 167 17.66 17.54 -9.65
CA GLU A 167 17.57 17.11 -11.06
C GLU A 167 17.67 15.58 -11.23
N SER A 168 18.05 14.86 -10.18
CA SER A 168 18.22 13.39 -10.19
C SER A 168 17.65 12.75 -8.92
N PRO A 169 16.32 12.64 -8.79
CA PRO A 169 15.67 12.07 -7.61
C PRO A 169 16.15 10.66 -7.24
N GLU A 170 16.50 9.82 -8.21
CA GLU A 170 17.02 8.46 -7.95
C GLU A 170 18.37 8.48 -7.22
N THR A 171 19.21 9.47 -7.52
CA THR A 171 20.50 9.67 -6.81
C THR A 171 20.24 10.10 -5.37
N ALA A 172 19.32 11.05 -5.16
CA ALA A 172 18.89 11.46 -3.82
C ALA A 172 18.33 10.28 -3.01
N ILE A 173 17.46 9.47 -3.61
CA ILE A 173 16.84 8.31 -2.95
C ILE A 173 17.91 7.31 -2.52
N THR A 174 18.83 6.95 -3.42
CA THR A 174 19.89 5.97 -3.14
C THR A 174 20.76 6.44 -1.97
N GLY A 175 21.20 7.71 -2.00
CA GLY A 175 22.00 8.29 -0.93
C GLY A 175 21.25 8.32 0.41
N CYS A 176 20.00 8.80 0.40
CA CYS A 176 19.18 8.91 1.59
C CYS A 176 18.88 7.55 2.23
N LEU A 177 18.55 6.53 1.43
CA LEU A 177 18.27 5.18 1.94
C LEU A 177 19.50 4.54 2.59
N SER A 178 20.68 4.68 1.97
CA SER A 178 21.93 4.18 2.55
C SER A 178 22.25 4.83 3.90
N PHE A 179 21.95 6.13 4.04
CA PHE A 179 22.16 6.87 5.29
C PHE A 179 21.09 6.54 6.34
N LEU A 180 19.84 6.32 5.92
CA LEU A 180 18.74 5.93 6.80
C LEU A 180 19.04 4.62 7.54
N GLN A 181 19.63 3.63 6.84
CA GLN A 181 20.08 2.39 7.46
C GLN A 181 21.07 2.66 8.60
N ARG A 182 22.04 3.56 8.40
CA ARG A 182 23.00 3.93 9.45
C ARG A 182 22.34 4.58 10.66
N LEU A 183 21.26 5.33 10.47
CA LEU A 183 20.46 5.88 11.58
C LEU A 183 19.76 4.78 12.36
N HIS A 184 19.18 3.79 11.67
CA HIS A 184 18.54 2.63 12.31
C HIS A 184 19.53 1.73 13.06
N ASP A 185 20.77 1.66 12.59
CA ASP A 185 21.83 0.83 13.18
C ASP A 185 22.51 1.47 14.40
N LEU A 186 22.20 2.74 14.73
CA LEU A 186 22.72 3.37 15.94
C LEU A 186 22.23 2.63 17.20
N PRO A 187 23.13 2.17 18.09
CA PRO A 187 22.74 1.47 19.31
C PRO A 187 21.74 2.26 20.16
N ALA A 188 21.96 3.58 20.30
CA ALA A 188 21.05 4.46 21.03
C ALA A 188 19.65 4.55 20.42
N ILE A 189 19.50 4.37 19.10
CA ILE A 189 18.19 4.34 18.43
C ILE A 189 17.50 3.01 18.67
N ARG A 190 18.21 1.88 18.48
CA ARG A 190 17.66 0.54 18.73
C ARG A 190 17.17 0.38 20.17
N GLU A 191 17.98 0.81 21.14
CA GLU A 191 17.62 0.80 22.56
C GLU A 191 16.41 1.70 22.85
N MET A 192 16.41 2.92 22.29
CA MET A 192 15.31 3.88 22.48
C MET A 192 13.97 3.31 21.99
N PHE A 193 13.95 2.65 20.83
CA PHE A 193 12.74 2.00 20.31
C PHE A 193 12.37 0.77 21.14
N SER A 194 13.34 -0.07 21.52
CA SER A 194 13.09 -1.26 22.35
C SER A 194 12.45 -0.89 23.70
N VAL A 195 12.99 0.11 24.40
CA VAL A 195 12.43 0.62 25.67
C VAL A 195 11.08 1.28 25.48
N HIS A 196 10.86 1.99 24.36
CA HIS A 196 9.58 2.63 24.09
C HIS A 196 8.46 1.60 23.89
N VAL A 197 8.77 0.50 23.19
CA VAL A 197 7.74 -0.48 22.82
C VAL A 197 7.53 -1.56 23.87
N SER A 198 8.57 -1.97 24.62
CA SER A 198 8.48 -3.04 25.63
C SER A 198 7.58 -2.73 26.84
N ARG A 199 7.04 -1.49 26.98
CA ARG A 199 6.10 -1.03 28.04
C ARG A 199 6.50 -1.37 29.50
N GLY A 200 7.75 -1.77 29.75
CA GLY A 200 8.27 -2.15 31.06
C GLY A 200 8.57 -0.95 31.99
N VAL A 201 9.16 -1.21 33.17
CA VAL A 201 9.44 -0.15 34.17
C VAL A 201 10.36 0.95 33.61
N LEU A 202 11.36 0.58 32.79
CA LEU A 202 12.25 1.52 32.09
C LEU A 202 11.51 2.44 31.10
N SER A 203 10.33 2.02 30.61
CA SER A 203 9.52 2.83 29.69
C SER A 203 8.85 4.03 30.38
N ARG A 204 8.97 4.16 31.70
CA ARG A 204 8.45 5.29 32.50
C ARG A 204 9.47 6.41 32.72
N LEU A 205 10.77 6.13 32.62
CA LEU A 205 11.85 7.12 32.76
C LEU A 205 12.05 7.90 31.45
N ASN A 206 12.31 9.22 31.52
CA ASN A 206 12.56 10.11 30.36
C ASN A 206 11.55 9.97 29.20
N LYS A 207 10.28 9.68 29.51
CA LYS A 207 9.24 9.33 28.53
C LYS A 207 9.01 10.43 27.50
N ALA A 208 8.98 11.70 27.89
CA ALA A 208 8.69 12.82 27.00
C ALA A 208 9.78 13.01 25.92
N GLU A 209 11.04 13.00 26.33
CA GLU A 209 12.20 13.13 25.43
C GLU A 209 12.32 11.92 24.50
N ARG A 210 12.16 10.70 25.04
CA ARG A 210 12.13 9.48 24.22
C ARG A 210 11.02 9.52 23.16
N VAL A 211 9.80 9.91 23.53
CA VAL A 211 8.68 10.04 22.59
C VAL A 211 9.01 11.04 21.47
N LYS A 212 9.61 12.18 21.81
CA LYS A 212 10.02 13.20 20.83
C LYS A 212 11.05 12.66 19.83
N ASN A 213 12.06 11.95 20.33
CA ASN A 213 13.13 11.39 19.50
C ASN A 213 12.64 10.23 18.63
N VAL A 214 11.87 9.29 19.19
CA VAL A 214 11.20 8.22 18.45
C VAL A 214 10.34 8.79 17.31
N LYS A 215 9.50 9.79 17.62
CA LYS A 215 8.68 10.46 16.59
C LYS A 215 9.53 11.12 15.50
N SER A 216 10.66 11.72 15.87
CA SER A 216 11.55 12.36 14.91
C SER A 216 12.19 11.36 13.94
N VAL A 217 12.59 10.17 14.41
CA VAL A 217 13.12 9.10 13.55
C VAL A 217 12.05 8.57 12.61
N MET A 218 10.85 8.29 13.14
CA MET A 218 9.71 7.87 12.30
C MET A 218 9.36 8.91 11.24
N PHE A 219 9.46 10.19 11.58
CA PHE A 219 9.18 11.27 10.66
C PHE A 219 10.19 11.35 9.50
N ILE A 220 11.48 11.14 9.76
CA ILE A 220 12.52 11.03 8.71
C ILE A 220 12.14 9.91 7.73
N ASN A 221 11.75 8.75 8.26
CA ASN A 221 11.30 7.62 7.45
C ASN A 221 10.10 8.00 6.59
N TYR A 222 9.08 8.60 7.19
CA TYR A 222 7.85 8.96 6.50
C TYR A 222 8.07 9.91 5.32
N VAL A 223 8.88 10.97 5.49
CA VAL A 223 9.07 11.92 4.39
C VAL A 223 9.92 11.33 3.28
N LEU A 224 10.95 10.55 3.60
CA LEU A 224 11.71 9.86 2.57
C LEU A 224 10.83 8.86 1.80
N PHE A 225 9.88 8.21 2.49
CA PHE A 225 8.89 7.35 1.86
C PHE A 225 8.05 8.13 0.85
N GLN A 226 7.53 9.29 1.25
CA GLN A 226 6.77 10.16 0.35
C GLN A 226 7.58 10.64 -0.86
N PHE A 227 8.82 11.06 -0.61
CA PHE A 227 9.72 11.52 -1.66
C PHE A 227 9.99 10.40 -2.68
N ASN A 228 10.33 9.21 -2.20
CA ASN A 228 10.55 8.04 -3.03
C ASN A 228 9.29 7.64 -3.83
N PHE A 229 8.13 7.54 -3.16
CA PHE A 229 6.87 7.20 -3.80
C PHE A 229 6.49 8.17 -4.92
N LYS A 230 6.76 9.47 -4.71
CA LYS A 230 6.38 10.54 -5.63
C LYS A 230 7.35 10.73 -6.79
N PHE A 231 8.65 10.52 -6.58
CA PHE A 231 9.68 10.91 -7.54
C PHE A 231 10.51 9.74 -8.12
N SER A 232 10.40 8.52 -7.59
CA SER A 232 11.09 7.35 -8.17
C SER A 232 10.36 6.80 -9.39
N ARG A 233 11.11 6.53 -10.46
CA ARG A 233 10.64 5.87 -11.67
C ARG A 233 10.66 4.34 -11.54
N LYS A 234 11.55 3.79 -10.71
CA LYS A 234 11.72 2.34 -10.54
C LYS A 234 10.64 1.75 -9.62
N LEU A 235 9.86 0.80 -10.13
CA LEU A 235 8.80 0.11 -9.37
C LEU A 235 9.35 -0.61 -8.12
N ALA A 236 10.55 -1.19 -8.24
CA ALA A 236 11.24 -1.87 -7.14
C ALA A 236 11.48 -0.93 -5.94
N HIS A 237 11.97 0.28 -6.17
CA HIS A 237 12.22 1.25 -5.09
C HIS A 237 10.93 1.77 -4.44
N ARG A 238 9.80 1.81 -5.16
CA ARG A 238 8.49 2.19 -4.58
C ARG A 238 7.93 1.14 -3.60
N LEU A 239 8.37 -0.12 -3.70
CA LEU A 239 7.89 -1.24 -2.89
C LEU A 239 8.92 -1.69 -1.84
N THR A 240 10.21 -1.45 -2.07
CA THR A 240 11.28 -1.65 -1.08
C THR A 240 11.57 -0.35 -0.34
N TRP A 241 10.67 0.05 0.57
CA TRP A 241 11.08 0.81 1.76
C TRP A 241 12.07 -0.05 2.54
N PRO A 242 13.14 0.45 3.21
CA PRO A 242 14.24 -0.39 3.67
C PRO A 242 13.70 -1.66 4.31
N GLY A 243 14.04 -2.81 3.72
CA GLY A 243 13.62 -4.14 4.13
C GLY A 243 14.22 -4.58 5.47
N THR A 244 14.60 -3.61 6.29
CA THR A 244 15.31 -3.71 7.55
C THR A 244 14.67 -2.64 8.44
N GLY A 245 13.60 -3.01 9.13
CA GLY A 245 13.11 -2.19 10.22
C GLY A 245 14.18 -2.04 11.31
N ILE A 246 13.90 -1.24 12.33
CA ILE A 246 14.81 -1.08 13.46
C ILE A 246 14.83 -2.39 14.23
N GLU A 247 15.98 -3.07 14.22
CA GLU A 247 16.15 -4.33 14.95
C GLU A 247 16.09 -4.10 16.46
N LEU A 248 15.13 -4.74 17.13
CA LEU A 248 14.91 -4.64 18.58
C LEU A 248 15.37 -5.89 19.34
N GLY A 249 16.07 -6.80 18.66
CA GLY A 249 16.54 -8.08 19.19
C GLY A 249 15.64 -9.24 18.77
N ASP A 250 14.46 -9.36 19.36
CA ASP A 250 13.49 -10.44 19.10
C ASP A 250 12.56 -10.17 17.91
N ARG A 251 12.49 -8.91 17.46
CA ARG A 251 11.70 -8.48 16.31
C ARG A 251 12.29 -7.25 15.63
N SER A 252 11.80 -6.96 14.42
CA SER A 252 12.10 -5.74 13.67
C SER A 252 10.91 -4.77 13.76
N PHE A 253 11.16 -3.51 14.06
CA PHE A 253 10.14 -2.46 14.10
C PHE A 253 10.15 -1.62 12.82
N ASN A 254 9.05 -1.60 12.08
CA ASN A 254 8.91 -0.82 10.87
C ASN A 254 8.35 0.59 11.16
N PRO A 255 9.14 1.68 10.98
CA PRO A 255 8.70 3.02 11.33
C PRO A 255 7.50 3.56 10.53
N ILE A 256 7.16 2.94 9.40
CA ILE A 256 6.04 3.31 8.54
C ILE A 256 4.80 2.47 8.87
N LEU A 257 4.96 1.15 9.07
CA LEU A 257 3.84 0.22 9.28
C LEU A 257 3.41 0.15 10.74
N ASP A 258 4.35 0.17 11.68
CA ASP A 258 4.10 -0.06 13.11
C ASP A 258 3.81 1.23 13.89
N TRP A 259 3.49 2.32 13.17
CA TRP A 259 3.27 3.64 13.77
C TRP A 259 2.18 3.66 14.85
N ARG A 260 1.20 2.74 14.74
CA ARG A 260 0.10 2.56 15.69
C ARG A 260 0.58 2.09 17.07
N GLU A 261 1.77 1.49 17.18
CA GLU A 261 2.35 1.10 18.47
C GLU A 261 2.82 2.31 19.28
N ILE A 262 3.03 3.46 18.63
CA ILE A 262 3.68 4.65 19.20
C ILE A 262 2.73 5.83 19.38
N SER A 263 1.83 6.11 18.43
CA SER A 263 0.98 7.30 18.47
C SER A 263 -0.30 7.16 17.64
N SER A 264 -1.29 8.04 17.85
CA SER A 264 -2.56 8.06 17.11
C SER A 264 -2.49 8.86 15.80
N ARG A 265 -3.36 8.55 14.83
CA ARG A 265 -3.35 9.13 13.46
C ARG A 265 -3.34 10.66 13.46
N LYS A 266 -4.06 11.25 14.42
CA LYS A 266 -4.21 12.72 14.59
C LYS A 266 -2.91 13.43 14.94
N SER A 267 -1.98 12.76 15.64
CA SER A 267 -0.71 13.35 16.08
C SER A 267 0.30 13.59 14.96
N TRP A 268 -0.03 13.14 13.75
CA TRP A 268 0.81 13.24 12.57
C TRP A 268 0.11 13.99 11.42
N GLY A 269 -0.94 14.79 11.70
CA GLY A 269 -1.69 15.59 10.72
C GLY A 269 -2.69 14.79 9.87
N GLU A 270 -3.80 15.42 9.49
CA GLU A 270 -5.00 14.77 8.92
C GLU A 270 -4.84 14.14 7.52
N LYS A 271 -3.65 14.13 6.95
CA LYS A 271 -3.41 13.68 5.57
C LYS A 271 -2.03 13.02 5.45
N LEU A 272 -1.79 12.00 6.28
CA LEU A 272 -0.77 11.02 5.91
C LEU A 272 -1.21 10.31 4.64
N ILE A 273 -0.45 10.46 3.56
CA ILE A 273 -0.49 9.52 2.44
C ILE A 273 0.54 8.45 2.78
N LEU A 274 0.25 7.60 3.76
CA LEU A 274 0.97 6.32 3.81
C LEU A 274 0.79 5.64 2.44
N PRO A 275 1.64 4.68 2.03
CA PRO A 275 1.07 3.67 1.15
C PRO A 275 -0.07 3.12 2.00
N CYS A 276 -1.30 3.50 1.69
CA CYS A 276 -2.47 2.88 2.27
C CYS A 276 -2.44 1.47 1.70
N ASN A 277 -1.60 0.64 2.29
CA ASN A 277 -1.83 -0.78 2.32
C ASN A 277 -3.23 -0.95 2.90
N GLU A 278 -3.69 -0.11 3.82
CA GLU A 278 -5.08 -0.10 4.28
C GLU A 278 -5.93 1.02 3.64
N LEU A 279 -6.92 0.66 2.81
CA LEU A 279 -8.02 1.51 2.35
C LEU A 279 -9.23 1.30 3.27
N VAL A 280 -9.71 2.37 3.92
CA VAL A 280 -10.92 2.34 4.73
C VAL A 280 -12.10 2.77 3.86
N VAL A 281 -13.20 2.03 3.94
CA VAL A 281 -14.43 2.35 3.20
C VAL A 281 -15.56 2.73 4.17
N ASP A 282 -16.43 3.63 3.71
CA ASP A 282 -17.51 4.18 4.55
C ASP A 282 -18.68 3.21 4.74
N LYS A 283 -18.84 2.25 3.83
CA LYS A 283 -19.89 1.22 3.86
C LYS A 283 -19.28 -0.15 4.06
N GLU A 284 -20.03 -1.03 4.72
CA GLU A 284 -19.61 -2.42 4.87
C GLU A 284 -19.50 -3.10 3.51
N ILE A 285 -18.45 -3.91 3.38
CA ILE A 285 -18.13 -4.69 2.19
C ILE A 285 -18.67 -6.10 2.37
N ASP A 286 -19.27 -6.65 1.33
CA ASP A 286 -19.46 -8.10 1.26
C ASP A 286 -18.11 -8.77 0.97
N LEU A 287 -17.58 -9.45 1.98
CA LEU A 287 -16.22 -9.99 1.97
C LEU A 287 -16.04 -11.09 0.93
N PHE A 288 -17.07 -11.92 0.73
CA PHE A 288 -16.98 -13.13 -0.10
C PHE A 288 -17.20 -12.85 -1.58
N LEU A 289 -17.71 -11.66 -1.91
CA LEU A 289 -17.86 -11.17 -3.27
C LEU A 289 -16.77 -10.17 -3.65
N SER A 290 -15.54 -10.39 -3.19
CA SER A 290 -14.42 -9.49 -3.43
C SER A 290 -13.31 -10.13 -4.26
N ALA A 291 -12.76 -9.36 -5.20
CA ALA A 291 -11.61 -9.74 -6.00
C ALA A 291 -10.72 -8.52 -6.27
N VAL A 292 -9.47 -8.76 -6.66
CA VAL A 292 -8.50 -7.71 -6.98
C VAL A 292 -7.91 -7.92 -8.37
N ASN A 293 -7.69 -6.84 -9.10
CA ASN A 293 -7.05 -6.87 -10.42
C ASN A 293 -5.55 -6.56 -10.34
N SER A 294 -4.82 -6.67 -11.46
CA SER A 294 -3.37 -6.38 -11.53
C SER A 294 -3.00 -4.95 -11.14
N HIS A 295 -3.94 -4.01 -11.22
CA HIS A 295 -3.73 -2.60 -10.88
C HIS A 295 -3.94 -2.31 -9.39
N GLY A 296 -4.46 -3.29 -8.63
CA GLY A 296 -4.85 -3.13 -7.23
C GLY A 296 -6.20 -2.45 -7.05
N ASP A 297 -7.04 -2.41 -8.09
CA ASP A 297 -8.44 -2.04 -7.93
C ASP A 297 -9.20 -3.23 -7.36
N MET A 298 -10.02 -2.95 -6.34
CA MET A 298 -10.90 -3.93 -5.73
C MET A 298 -12.22 -3.94 -6.48
N ILE A 299 -12.70 -5.13 -6.82
CA ILE A 299 -14.01 -5.35 -7.41
C ILE A 299 -14.87 -6.05 -6.37
N PHE A 300 -16.07 -5.53 -6.16
CA PHE A 300 -17.06 -6.05 -5.23
C PHE A 300 -18.35 -6.37 -5.98
N GLY A 301 -18.85 -7.59 -5.83
CA GLY A 301 -20.21 -7.94 -6.20
C GLY A 301 -21.20 -7.49 -5.13
N GLU A 302 -22.42 -7.18 -5.54
CA GLU A 302 -23.52 -6.89 -4.63
C GLU A 302 -24.50 -8.08 -4.64
N VAL A 303 -24.83 -8.61 -3.47
CA VAL A 303 -25.60 -9.88 -3.34
C VAL A 303 -27.00 -9.74 -3.94
N LEU A 304 -27.64 -8.59 -3.73
CA LEU A 304 -29.03 -8.33 -4.12
C LEU A 304 -29.14 -7.34 -5.28
N GLU A 305 -28.02 -6.88 -5.83
CA GLU A 305 -28.01 -5.99 -6.97
C GLU A 305 -27.17 -6.55 -8.11
N ASP A 306 -27.62 -6.26 -9.32
CA ASP A 306 -26.97 -6.70 -10.55
C ASP A 306 -25.86 -5.73 -10.97
N LYS A 307 -24.97 -5.47 -10.03
CA LYS A 307 -23.92 -4.47 -10.17
C LYS A 307 -22.64 -4.97 -9.54
N ILE A 308 -21.54 -4.59 -10.17
CA ILE A 308 -20.22 -4.65 -9.56
C ILE A 308 -19.77 -3.24 -9.24
N LYS A 309 -19.22 -3.08 -8.04
CA LYS A 309 -18.58 -1.86 -7.58
C LYS A 309 -17.08 -2.04 -7.67
N VAL A 310 -16.43 -1.18 -8.44
CA VAL A 310 -14.98 -1.12 -8.52
C VAL A 310 -14.51 0.02 -7.66
N ILE A 311 -13.62 -0.26 -6.72
CA ILE A 311 -12.95 0.74 -5.89
C ILE A 311 -11.47 0.72 -6.26
N CYS A 312 -11.01 1.79 -6.89
CA CYS A 312 -9.60 1.94 -7.20
C CYS A 312 -8.78 2.04 -5.91
N LYS A 313 -7.50 1.65 -5.97
CA LYS A 313 -6.56 1.81 -4.83
C LYS A 313 -6.50 3.24 -4.28
N THR A 314 -6.84 4.23 -5.10
CA THR A 314 -6.92 5.66 -4.71
C THR A 314 -8.20 6.04 -3.94
N GLY A 315 -9.14 5.11 -3.74
CA GLY A 315 -10.44 5.32 -3.09
C GLY A 315 -11.55 5.80 -4.02
N LYS A 316 -11.25 6.12 -5.28
CA LYS A 316 -12.29 6.42 -6.28
C LYS A 316 -13.12 5.17 -6.55
N ASN A 317 -14.44 5.33 -6.71
CA ASN A 317 -15.32 4.21 -7.02
C ASN A 317 -16.07 4.41 -8.34
N LYS A 318 -16.42 3.28 -8.98
CA LYS A 318 -17.25 3.18 -10.16
C LYS A 318 -18.24 2.04 -9.94
N VAL A 319 -19.46 2.21 -10.42
CA VAL A 319 -20.47 1.14 -10.43
C VAL A 319 -20.73 0.74 -11.88
N VAL A 320 -20.82 -0.55 -12.13
CA VAL A 320 -21.06 -1.16 -13.44
C VAL A 320 -22.26 -2.09 -13.31
N GLY A 321 -23.26 -1.92 -14.17
CA GLY A 321 -24.40 -2.84 -14.25
C GLY A 321 -24.05 -4.12 -15.00
N LEU A 322 -24.56 -5.24 -14.52
CA LEU A 322 -24.49 -6.55 -15.17
C LEU A 322 -25.70 -6.74 -16.08
N PRO A 323 -25.57 -7.51 -17.18
CA PRO A 323 -26.70 -7.80 -18.06
C PRO A 323 -27.64 -8.83 -17.43
N GLY A 324 -28.93 -8.70 -17.74
CA GLY A 324 -29.94 -9.72 -17.42
C GLY A 324 -29.80 -10.99 -18.27
N PRO A 325 -30.62 -12.03 -18.00
CA PRO A 325 -30.58 -13.30 -18.72
C PRO A 325 -30.99 -13.14 -20.19
N ARG A 326 -30.46 -14.01 -21.05
CA ARG A 326 -30.78 -14.05 -22.49
C ARG A 326 -32.19 -14.57 -22.79
N GLU A 327 -32.73 -15.45 -21.94
CA GLU A 327 -34.03 -16.10 -22.13
C GLU A 327 -34.86 -16.11 -20.85
N GLY A 328 -36.19 -16.07 -21.04
CA GLY A 328 -37.19 -16.07 -19.96
C GLY A 328 -37.36 -14.71 -19.29
N LYS A 329 -38.42 -14.59 -18.48
CA LYS A 329 -38.67 -13.36 -17.73
C LYS A 329 -37.94 -13.44 -16.40
N LEU A 330 -36.92 -12.62 -16.23
CA LEU A 330 -36.20 -12.48 -14.97
C LEU A 330 -37.17 -12.08 -13.84
N ILE A 331 -37.10 -12.83 -12.74
CA ILE A 331 -37.85 -12.57 -11.50
C ILE A 331 -36.92 -11.92 -10.47
N ASP A 332 -35.76 -12.54 -10.25
CA ASP A 332 -34.77 -12.13 -9.26
C ASP A 332 -33.37 -12.57 -9.71
N GLN A 333 -32.35 -11.83 -9.29
CA GLN A 333 -30.95 -12.14 -9.58
C GLN A 333 -30.02 -11.51 -8.56
N GLY A 334 -28.81 -12.05 -8.48
CA GLY A 334 -27.78 -11.53 -7.60
C GLY A 334 -26.41 -12.09 -7.90
N THR A 335 -25.38 -11.44 -7.35
CA THR A 335 -24.01 -11.95 -7.47
C THR A 335 -23.76 -13.03 -6.41
N ALA A 336 -23.29 -14.20 -6.84
CA ALA A 336 -22.98 -15.34 -5.99
C ALA A 336 -21.47 -15.59 -5.85
N GLY A 337 -20.67 -15.19 -6.84
CA GLY A 337 -19.22 -15.38 -6.84
C GLY A 337 -18.50 -14.43 -7.76
N LEU A 338 -17.24 -14.13 -7.46
CA LEU A 338 -16.43 -13.19 -8.20
C LEU A 338 -14.96 -13.62 -8.23
N ALA A 339 -14.32 -13.51 -9.40
CA ALA A 339 -12.87 -13.63 -9.52
C ALA A 339 -12.34 -12.80 -10.70
N VAL A 340 -11.03 -12.59 -10.72
CA VAL A 340 -10.33 -11.89 -11.80
C VAL A 340 -9.23 -12.79 -12.34
N ASP A 341 -9.17 -12.93 -13.66
CA ASP A 341 -8.12 -13.72 -14.33
C ASP A 341 -6.86 -12.89 -14.64
N ASN A 342 -5.82 -13.55 -15.15
CA ASN A 342 -4.53 -12.93 -15.48
C ASN A 342 -4.62 -11.75 -16.47
N ASN A 343 -5.67 -11.70 -17.28
CA ASN A 343 -5.89 -10.66 -18.28
C ASN A 343 -6.76 -9.52 -17.74
N ASN A 344 -7.07 -9.53 -16.44
CA ASN A 344 -8.02 -8.65 -15.77
C ASN A 344 -9.47 -8.81 -16.27
N ASN A 345 -9.83 -9.95 -16.87
CA ASN A 345 -11.25 -10.23 -17.10
C ASN A 345 -11.90 -10.61 -15.78
N ILE A 346 -13.13 -10.15 -15.60
CA ILE A 346 -13.90 -10.34 -14.39
C ILE A 346 -14.88 -11.48 -14.63
N HIS A 347 -14.75 -12.54 -13.86
CA HIS A 347 -15.63 -13.71 -13.89
C HIS A 347 -16.65 -13.57 -12.76
N VAL A 348 -17.91 -13.41 -13.13
CA VAL A 348 -19.03 -13.19 -12.21
C VAL A 348 -19.95 -14.40 -12.27
N VAL A 349 -20.10 -15.11 -11.16
CA VAL A 349 -21.14 -16.14 -11.01
C VAL A 349 -22.39 -15.46 -10.48
N LYS A 350 -23.47 -15.53 -11.23
CA LYS A 350 -24.77 -14.96 -10.91
C LYS A 350 -25.74 -16.06 -10.50
N ARG A 351 -26.60 -15.76 -9.52
CA ARG A 351 -27.83 -16.50 -9.26
C ARG A 351 -28.94 -15.86 -10.10
N LEU A 352 -29.72 -16.67 -10.80
CA LEU A 352 -30.84 -16.23 -11.61
C LEU A 352 -32.09 -17.01 -11.21
N GLU A 353 -33.19 -16.29 -11.00
CA GLU A 353 -34.53 -16.84 -10.86
C GLU A 353 -35.38 -16.36 -12.03
N ILE A 354 -35.79 -17.30 -12.89
CA ILE A 354 -36.40 -16.99 -14.19
C ILE A 354 -37.76 -17.68 -14.28
N ARG A 355 -38.78 -16.94 -14.71
CA ARG A 355 -40.06 -17.51 -15.13
C ARG A 355 -39.94 -17.99 -16.57
N THR A 356 -40.09 -19.28 -16.75
CA THR A 356 -40.09 -19.93 -18.07
C THR A 356 -41.44 -19.75 -18.77
N GLY A 357 -41.49 -19.99 -20.09
CA GLY A 357 -42.68 -19.73 -20.91
C GLY A 357 -43.92 -20.52 -20.52
N ASN A 358 -43.76 -21.65 -19.82
CA ASN A 358 -44.87 -22.47 -19.31
C ASN A 358 -45.37 -22.03 -17.92
N GLY A 359 -44.76 -21.00 -17.31
CA GLY A 359 -45.11 -20.48 -15.99
C GLY A 359 -44.23 -20.98 -14.83
N ASP A 360 -43.38 -21.98 -15.06
CA ASP A 360 -42.52 -22.54 -14.02
C ASP A 360 -41.37 -21.59 -13.65
N VAL A 361 -40.97 -21.61 -12.38
CA VAL A 361 -39.85 -20.83 -11.86
C VAL A 361 -38.61 -21.71 -11.79
N LYS A 362 -37.57 -21.35 -12.54
CA LYS A 362 -36.27 -22.04 -12.53
C LYS A 362 -35.23 -21.19 -11.80
N ARG A 363 -34.51 -21.78 -10.84
CA ARG A 363 -33.35 -21.16 -10.17
C ARG A 363 -32.07 -21.79 -10.66
N LEU A 364 -31.16 -20.99 -11.20
CA LEU A 364 -29.93 -21.49 -11.81
C LEU A 364 -28.74 -20.55 -11.55
N CYS A 365 -27.53 -21.09 -11.65
CA CYS A 365 -26.29 -20.32 -11.67
C CYS A 365 -25.86 -20.07 -13.12
N ALA A 366 -25.34 -18.88 -13.39
CA ALA A 366 -24.74 -18.54 -14.69
C ALA A 366 -23.40 -17.84 -14.47
N LEU A 367 -22.47 -18.03 -15.39
CA LEU A 367 -21.18 -17.33 -15.42
C LEU A 367 -21.25 -16.20 -16.44
N ASN A 368 -20.80 -15.01 -16.08
CA ASN A 368 -20.59 -13.89 -16.98
C ASN A 368 -19.12 -13.48 -16.93
N VAL A 369 -18.48 -13.37 -18.09
CA VAL A 369 -17.09 -12.91 -18.21
C VAL A 369 -17.08 -11.53 -18.82
N LEU A 370 -16.56 -10.56 -18.08
CA LEU A 370 -16.42 -9.18 -18.51
C LEU A 370 -14.97 -8.88 -18.85
N ASP A 371 -14.71 -8.16 -19.94
CA ASP A 371 -13.38 -7.66 -20.26
C ASP A 371 -12.95 -6.53 -19.32
N ASN A 372 -11.73 -6.03 -19.51
CA ASN A 372 -11.18 -4.89 -18.75
C ASN A 372 -11.95 -3.56 -18.95
N ASN A 373 -12.83 -3.49 -19.95
CA ASN A 373 -13.74 -2.37 -20.22
C ASN A 373 -15.15 -2.63 -19.68
N TYR A 374 -15.33 -3.70 -18.91
CA TYR A 374 -16.59 -4.13 -18.33
C TYR A 374 -17.65 -4.54 -19.36
N LYS A 375 -17.24 -4.96 -20.56
CA LYS A 375 -18.14 -5.50 -21.56
C LYS A 375 -18.20 -7.01 -21.43
N VAL A 376 -19.41 -7.56 -21.51
CA VAL A 376 -19.62 -9.01 -21.45
C VAL A 376 -19.10 -9.63 -22.74
N THR A 377 -18.14 -10.54 -22.59
CA THR A 377 -17.49 -11.26 -23.68
C THR A 377 -17.98 -12.70 -23.76
N HIS A 378 -18.35 -13.28 -22.62
CA HIS A 378 -18.85 -14.64 -22.52
C HIS A 378 -19.93 -14.76 -21.45
N ASP A 379 -20.88 -15.65 -21.67
CA ASP A 379 -22.01 -15.92 -20.77
C ASP A 379 -22.50 -17.35 -20.99
N CYS A 380 -22.61 -18.13 -19.91
CA CYS A 380 -23.03 -19.53 -19.95
C CYS A 380 -23.74 -19.98 -18.67
N ALA A 381 -24.60 -20.99 -18.78
CA ALA A 381 -25.26 -21.60 -17.64
C ALA A 381 -24.33 -22.60 -16.93
N LEU A 382 -24.38 -22.64 -15.59
CA LEU A 382 -23.64 -23.57 -14.75
C LEU A 382 -24.60 -24.62 -14.16
N ASP A 383 -25.31 -25.36 -15.02
CA ASP A 383 -26.37 -26.29 -14.62
C ASP A 383 -25.89 -27.39 -13.65
N PHE A 384 -24.59 -27.72 -13.67
CA PHE A 384 -23.99 -28.72 -12.78
C PHE A 384 -23.92 -28.29 -11.31
N LEU A 385 -24.14 -27.00 -10.99
CA LEU A 385 -24.20 -26.50 -9.61
C LEU A 385 -25.57 -26.73 -8.94
N GLY A 386 -26.56 -27.23 -9.70
CA GLY A 386 -27.91 -27.51 -9.22
C GLY A 386 -28.74 -26.23 -9.01
N GLU A 387 -29.85 -26.35 -8.28
CA GLU A 387 -30.69 -25.21 -7.96
C GLU A 387 -29.98 -24.22 -7.03
N ALA A 388 -30.07 -22.94 -7.39
CA ALA A 388 -29.46 -21.86 -6.65
C ALA A 388 -30.42 -21.31 -5.57
N THR A 389 -29.94 -21.20 -4.33
CA THR A 389 -30.63 -20.56 -3.22
C THR A 389 -30.08 -19.16 -2.94
N VAL A 390 -30.80 -18.34 -2.18
CA VAL A 390 -30.41 -16.95 -1.86
C VAL A 390 -29.09 -16.87 -1.08
N LEU A 391 -28.69 -17.93 -0.37
CA LEU A 391 -27.48 -17.99 0.45
C LEU A 391 -26.33 -18.77 -0.21
N ASP A 392 -26.44 -19.10 -1.50
CA ASP A 392 -25.46 -19.90 -2.21
C ASP A 392 -24.28 -19.03 -2.68
N TRP A 393 -23.32 -18.76 -1.78
CA TRP A 393 -22.03 -18.20 -2.19
C TRP A 393 -21.22 -19.24 -2.96
N VAL A 394 -20.53 -18.77 -3.99
CA VAL A 394 -19.66 -19.58 -4.83
C VAL A 394 -18.29 -18.92 -4.88
N ASN A 395 -17.29 -19.59 -4.34
CA ASN A 395 -15.92 -19.16 -4.52
C ASN A 395 -15.42 -19.55 -5.89
N VAL A 396 -14.81 -18.58 -6.56
CA VAL A 396 -14.33 -18.71 -7.93
C VAL A 396 -12.83 -18.45 -7.92
N ALA A 397 -12.07 -19.27 -8.64
CA ALA A 397 -10.70 -18.96 -8.97
C ALA A 397 -10.39 -19.43 -10.39
N ILE A 398 -9.49 -18.72 -11.07
CA ILE A 398 -9.09 -19.03 -12.45
C ILE A 398 -7.63 -19.42 -12.41
N ASN A 399 -7.33 -20.57 -13.01
CA ASN A 399 -5.95 -21.04 -13.11
C ASN A 399 -5.30 -20.58 -14.42
N LYS A 400 -3.99 -20.83 -14.59
CA LYS A 400 -3.25 -20.36 -15.78
C LYS A 400 -3.69 -21.00 -17.08
N ASN A 401 -4.37 -22.14 -17.01
CA ASN A 401 -4.96 -22.81 -18.17
C ASN A 401 -6.34 -22.23 -18.53
N ASN A 402 -6.77 -21.14 -17.88
CA ASN A 402 -8.11 -20.56 -17.95
C ASN A 402 -9.23 -21.54 -17.56
N ASN A 403 -8.91 -22.60 -16.82
CA ASN A 403 -9.97 -23.40 -16.20
C ASN A 403 -10.51 -22.60 -15.00
N ILE A 404 -11.81 -22.74 -14.78
CA ILE A 404 -12.55 -22.08 -13.72
C ILE A 404 -12.80 -23.11 -12.62
N ILE A 405 -12.37 -22.79 -11.41
CA ILE A 405 -12.51 -23.63 -10.23
C ILE A 405 -13.60 -23.01 -9.37
N LEU A 406 -14.61 -23.82 -9.01
CA LEU A 406 -15.77 -23.39 -8.27
C LEU A 406 -15.93 -24.25 -7.01
N ILE A 407 -16.20 -23.58 -5.89
CA ILE A 407 -16.57 -24.21 -4.62
C ILE A 407 -17.82 -23.52 -4.09
N LYS A 408 -18.91 -24.28 -3.96
CA LYS A 408 -20.17 -23.78 -3.38
C LYS A 408 -20.10 -23.86 -1.85
N HIS A 409 -20.65 -22.87 -1.17
CA HIS A 409 -20.71 -22.84 0.29
C HIS A 409 -21.39 -24.09 0.85
N ALA A 410 -20.78 -24.69 1.88
CA ALA A 410 -21.18 -25.97 2.49
C ALA A 410 -21.21 -27.20 1.56
N ASP A 411 -20.88 -27.05 0.27
CA ASP A 411 -20.75 -28.17 -0.67
C ASP A 411 -19.37 -28.84 -0.49
N PRO A 412 -19.32 -30.17 -0.27
CA PRO A 412 -18.06 -30.92 -0.21
C PRO A 412 -17.41 -31.10 -1.59
N ASN A 413 -17.97 -30.57 -2.67
CA ASN A 413 -17.42 -30.75 -4.01
C ASN A 413 -16.60 -29.53 -4.47
N VAL A 414 -15.54 -29.83 -5.23
CA VAL A 414 -14.82 -28.88 -6.07
C VAL A 414 -15.18 -29.18 -7.52
N TYR A 415 -15.59 -28.15 -8.26
CA TYR A 415 -15.91 -28.25 -9.68
C TYR A 415 -14.82 -27.55 -10.48
N VAL A 416 -14.37 -28.19 -11.56
CA VAL A 416 -13.42 -27.62 -12.51
C VAL A 416 -14.08 -27.61 -13.87
N CYS A 417 -14.38 -26.43 -14.41
CA CYS A 417 -14.85 -26.25 -15.77
C CYS A 417 -13.81 -25.56 -16.65
N ASP A 418 -13.94 -25.67 -17.96
CA ASP A 418 -13.15 -24.85 -18.89
C ASP A 418 -13.68 -23.41 -18.94
N ASN A 419 -13.01 -22.57 -19.72
CA ASN A 419 -13.39 -21.17 -19.95
C ASN A 419 -14.72 -20.99 -20.69
N THR A 420 -15.35 -22.07 -21.18
CA THR A 420 -16.69 -22.05 -21.78
C THR A 420 -17.78 -22.47 -20.81
N GLY A 421 -17.42 -22.83 -19.57
CA GLY A 421 -18.35 -23.27 -18.53
C GLY A 421 -18.67 -24.77 -18.59
N HIS A 422 -18.03 -25.56 -19.46
CA HIS A 422 -18.25 -27.00 -19.51
C HIS A 422 -17.51 -27.71 -18.37
N LEU A 423 -18.23 -28.52 -17.59
CA LEU A 423 -17.65 -29.26 -16.47
C LEU A 423 -16.65 -30.31 -16.98
N LYS A 424 -15.39 -30.18 -16.55
CA LYS A 424 -14.32 -31.15 -16.86
C LYS A 424 -14.20 -32.19 -15.77
N ARG A 425 -14.27 -31.76 -14.50
CA ARG A 425 -14.03 -32.62 -13.34
C ARG A 425 -14.84 -32.17 -12.13
N LYS A 426 -15.16 -33.14 -11.29
CA LYS A 426 -15.77 -32.96 -9.97
C LYS A 426 -15.07 -33.90 -9.00
N PHE A 427 -14.61 -33.40 -7.86
CA PHE A 427 -14.02 -34.22 -6.80
C PHE A 427 -14.44 -33.72 -5.42
N LYS A 428 -14.30 -34.60 -4.41
CA LYS A 428 -14.69 -34.32 -3.03
C LYS A 428 -13.53 -33.71 -2.24
N ARG A 429 -13.89 -32.82 -1.31
CA ARG A 429 -13.06 -32.25 -0.25
C ARG A 429 -13.86 -32.26 1.05
N ASP A 430 -13.20 -31.89 2.14
CA ASP A 430 -13.89 -31.59 3.39
C ASP A 430 -14.82 -30.38 3.16
N SER A 431 -16.09 -30.52 3.56
CA SER A 431 -16.99 -29.36 3.56
C SER A 431 -16.45 -28.38 4.59
N CYS A 432 -16.41 -27.09 4.26
CA CYS A 432 -15.94 -26.05 5.16
C CYS A 432 -16.89 -24.87 5.05
N ARG A 433 -17.25 -24.30 6.20
CA ARG A 433 -18.13 -23.12 6.27
C ARG A 433 -17.43 -21.83 5.87
N ILE A 434 -16.10 -21.76 6.03
CA ILE A 434 -15.33 -20.59 5.61
C ILE A 434 -15.05 -20.73 4.11
N PRO A 435 -15.66 -19.90 3.26
CA PRO A 435 -15.48 -20.03 1.84
C PRO A 435 -14.15 -19.37 1.48
N SER A 436 -13.10 -20.17 1.24
CA SER A 436 -11.80 -19.67 0.78
C SER A 436 -11.19 -20.62 -0.26
N LEU A 437 -10.66 -20.03 -1.34
CA LEU A 437 -10.14 -20.74 -2.50
C LEU A 437 -9.00 -19.93 -3.10
N SER A 438 -7.87 -20.56 -3.37
CA SER A 438 -6.78 -19.95 -4.12
C SER A 438 -6.11 -20.97 -5.04
N ILE A 439 -5.33 -20.47 -6.00
CA ILE A 439 -4.63 -21.28 -6.99
C ILE A 439 -3.16 -20.94 -6.94
N SER A 440 -2.31 -21.96 -6.88
CA SER A 440 -0.85 -21.79 -6.91
C SER A 440 -0.31 -21.51 -8.32
N GLU A 441 0.99 -21.25 -8.39
CA GLU A 441 1.70 -21.04 -9.66
C GLU A 441 1.68 -22.27 -10.60
N GLN A 442 1.53 -23.48 -10.05
CA GLN A 442 1.47 -24.76 -10.78
C GLN A 442 0.03 -25.29 -10.88
N ASN A 443 -0.97 -24.41 -10.74
CA ASN A 443 -2.41 -24.70 -10.83
C ASN A 443 -2.93 -25.67 -9.75
N GLN A 444 -2.27 -25.73 -8.59
CA GLN A 444 -2.80 -26.49 -7.47
C GLN A 444 -3.91 -25.72 -6.78
N ILE A 445 -4.92 -26.45 -6.33
CA ILE A 445 -6.13 -25.92 -5.71
C ILE A 445 -5.92 -25.91 -4.20
N ILE A 446 -5.97 -24.72 -3.61
CA ILE A 446 -5.70 -24.50 -2.19
C ILE A 446 -7.02 -24.15 -1.48
N THR A 447 -7.38 -24.93 -0.46
CA THR A 447 -8.65 -24.81 0.26
C THR A 447 -8.49 -25.18 1.74
N PRO A 448 -9.25 -24.59 2.68
CA PRO A 448 -9.14 -24.92 4.10
C PRO A 448 -9.73 -26.29 4.46
N SER A 449 -9.28 -26.82 5.60
CA SER A 449 -9.94 -27.94 6.28
C SER A 449 -11.22 -27.49 7.02
N ASP A 450 -12.11 -28.44 7.31
CA ASP A 450 -13.36 -28.19 8.05
C ASP A 450 -13.09 -27.73 9.50
N ASP A 451 -12.08 -28.30 10.15
CA ASP A 451 -11.70 -27.96 11.54
C ASP A 451 -10.96 -26.62 11.68
N HIS A 452 -10.71 -25.92 10.57
CA HIS A 452 -9.96 -24.66 10.51
C HIS A 452 -8.52 -24.73 11.05
N LYS A 453 -7.92 -25.92 11.10
CA LYS A 453 -6.55 -26.15 11.59
C LYS A 453 -5.53 -26.47 10.51
N ALA A 454 -5.98 -26.65 9.27
CA ALA A 454 -5.10 -26.91 8.16
C ALA A 454 -5.57 -26.24 6.86
N VAL A 455 -4.64 -26.19 5.91
CA VAL A 455 -4.91 -25.86 4.51
C VAL A 455 -4.47 -27.04 3.67
N TYR A 456 -5.35 -27.48 2.77
CA TYR A 456 -5.09 -28.56 1.83
C TYR A 456 -4.70 -28.00 0.47
N MET A 457 -3.79 -28.70 -0.19
CA MET A 457 -3.39 -28.44 -1.56
C MET A 457 -3.67 -29.66 -2.43
N PHE A 458 -4.55 -29.51 -3.41
CA PHE A 458 -4.95 -30.56 -4.34
C PHE A 458 -4.39 -30.29 -5.74
N THR A 459 -4.12 -31.35 -6.50
CA THR A 459 -3.96 -31.24 -7.95
C THR A 459 -5.28 -30.85 -8.63
N GLU A 460 -5.24 -30.34 -9.86
CA GLU A 460 -6.43 -30.17 -10.70
C GLU A 460 -7.22 -31.49 -10.91
N LYS A 461 -6.56 -32.65 -10.73
CA LYS A 461 -7.20 -33.97 -10.84
C LYS A 461 -7.96 -34.39 -9.58
N GLY A 462 -7.83 -33.65 -8.48
CA GLY A 462 -8.47 -33.94 -7.19
C GLY A 462 -7.64 -34.76 -6.21
N ASN A 463 -6.38 -35.08 -6.54
CA ASN A 463 -5.48 -35.76 -5.61
C ASN A 463 -4.90 -34.77 -4.60
N LEU A 464 -4.98 -35.09 -3.31
CA LEU A 464 -4.33 -34.32 -2.23
C LEU A 464 -2.81 -34.46 -2.33
N GLN A 465 -2.09 -33.34 -2.41
CA GLN A 465 -0.63 -33.30 -2.49
C GLN A 465 0.03 -32.95 -1.16
N SER A 466 -0.52 -31.96 -0.44
CA SER A 466 0.07 -31.49 0.81
C SER A 466 -1.01 -30.98 1.77
N THR A 467 -0.68 -31.08 3.05
CA THR A 467 -1.49 -30.58 4.17
C THR A 467 -0.62 -29.68 5.03
N MET A 468 -0.91 -28.39 5.02
CA MET A 468 -0.22 -27.38 5.83
C MET A 468 -0.97 -27.22 7.15
N LYS A 469 -0.40 -27.73 8.24
CA LYS A 469 -0.98 -27.55 9.58
C LYS A 469 -0.66 -26.16 10.11
N LEU A 470 -1.67 -25.48 10.64
CA LEU A 470 -1.47 -24.21 11.32
C LEU A 470 -0.77 -24.44 12.68
N PRO A 471 0.05 -23.48 13.16
CA PRO A 471 0.65 -23.56 14.49
C PRO A 471 -0.40 -23.68 15.59
N GLU A 472 0.01 -24.21 16.74
CA GLU A 472 -0.89 -24.38 17.88
C GLU A 472 -1.54 -23.05 18.31
N GLY A 473 -2.84 -23.07 18.55
CA GLY A 473 -3.62 -21.89 18.92
C GLY A 473 -4.08 -21.01 17.74
N HIS A 474 -3.57 -21.24 16.53
CA HIS A 474 -4.03 -20.54 15.32
C HIS A 474 -5.31 -21.18 14.76
N TRP A 475 -6.15 -20.35 14.16
CA TRP A 475 -7.39 -20.72 13.48
C TRP A 475 -7.43 -20.07 12.10
N PHE A 476 -7.80 -20.83 11.08
CA PHE A 476 -7.86 -20.35 9.71
C PHE A 476 -8.87 -19.20 9.53
N ARG A 477 -8.51 -18.23 8.67
CA ARG A 477 -9.38 -17.11 8.29
C ARG A 477 -9.40 -16.82 6.79
N GLY A 478 -8.32 -17.11 6.06
CA GLY A 478 -8.28 -16.95 4.61
C GLY A 478 -6.97 -17.45 4.03
N VAL A 479 -6.98 -17.75 2.73
CA VAL A 479 -5.79 -18.13 1.97
C VAL A 479 -5.71 -17.36 0.66
N ALA A 480 -4.49 -17.00 0.28
CA ALA A 480 -4.16 -16.49 -1.04
C ALA A 480 -2.76 -16.97 -1.45
N PHE A 481 -2.52 -17.10 -2.75
CA PHE A 481 -1.20 -17.38 -3.27
C PHE A 481 -0.48 -16.08 -3.62
N HIS A 482 0.73 -15.90 -3.10
CA HIS A 482 1.57 -14.74 -3.36
C HIS A 482 2.51 -15.05 -4.53
N HIS A 483 2.03 -14.79 -5.74
CA HIS A 483 2.72 -15.14 -6.99
C HIS A 483 4.12 -14.53 -7.15
N VAL A 484 4.36 -13.32 -6.64
CA VAL A 484 5.69 -12.67 -6.72
C VAL A 484 6.77 -13.41 -5.93
N ILE A 485 6.42 -13.97 -4.77
CA ILE A 485 7.39 -14.66 -3.90
C ILE A 485 7.22 -16.18 -3.94
N GLY A 486 6.23 -16.69 -4.66
CA GLY A 486 5.94 -18.12 -4.78
C GLY A 486 5.56 -18.78 -3.45
N LYS A 487 4.75 -18.12 -2.62
CA LYS A 487 4.36 -18.63 -1.29
C LYS A 487 2.86 -18.64 -1.07
N ILE A 488 2.42 -19.54 -0.20
CA ILE A 488 1.03 -19.64 0.24
C ILE A 488 0.89 -18.75 1.49
N ALA A 489 0.09 -17.70 1.37
CA ALA A 489 -0.20 -16.78 2.46
C ALA A 489 -1.52 -17.18 3.13
N VAL A 490 -1.47 -17.42 4.44
CA VAL A 490 -2.63 -17.81 5.25
C VAL A 490 -2.86 -16.77 6.33
N LEU A 491 -4.01 -16.13 6.31
CA LEU A 491 -4.49 -15.32 7.43
C LEU A 491 -5.03 -16.25 8.50
N SER A 492 -4.55 -16.07 9.72
CA SER A 492 -4.96 -16.84 10.88
C SER A 492 -5.30 -15.94 12.06
N TYR A 493 -6.12 -16.45 12.98
CA TYR A 493 -6.52 -15.77 14.20
C TYR A 493 -6.13 -16.59 15.44
N VAL A 494 -5.55 -15.92 16.43
CA VAL A 494 -5.18 -16.52 17.71
C VAL A 494 -6.07 -15.94 18.80
N LYS A 495 -7.03 -16.75 19.27
CA LYS A 495 -8.07 -16.32 20.22
C LYS A 495 -7.50 -15.82 21.55
N GLN A 496 -6.49 -16.50 22.11
CA GLN A 496 -5.89 -16.12 23.39
C GLN A 496 -5.22 -14.74 23.33
N LYS A 497 -4.67 -14.38 22.16
CA LYS A 497 -4.00 -13.10 21.92
C LYS A 497 -4.94 -12.05 21.32
N ASN A 498 -6.18 -12.44 20.98
CA ASN A 498 -7.11 -11.65 20.18
C ASN A 498 -6.44 -10.94 19.00
N SER A 499 -5.65 -11.69 18.22
CA SER A 499 -4.71 -11.15 17.25
C SER A 499 -4.71 -11.95 15.96
N TYR A 500 -4.56 -11.27 14.83
CA TYR A 500 -4.38 -11.91 13.54
C TYR A 500 -2.90 -12.09 13.22
N PHE A 501 -2.58 -13.12 12.44
CA PHE A 501 -1.23 -13.43 11.98
C PHE A 501 -1.27 -13.82 10.52
N LEU A 502 -0.30 -13.35 9.75
CA LEU A 502 -0.02 -13.81 8.40
C LEU A 502 1.05 -14.90 8.48
N LEU A 503 0.64 -16.11 8.10
CA LEU A 503 1.52 -17.27 8.00
C LEU A 503 1.90 -17.47 6.55
N CYS A 504 3.19 -17.58 6.25
CA CYS A 504 3.66 -17.86 4.89
C CYS A 504 4.25 -19.26 4.84
N TYR A 505 3.71 -20.09 3.96
CA TYR A 505 4.22 -21.43 3.69
C TYR A 505 4.88 -21.47 2.33
N SER A 506 5.93 -22.28 2.22
CA SER A 506 6.45 -22.72 0.94
C SER A 506 5.44 -23.62 0.23
N GLU A 507 5.60 -23.83 -1.08
CA GLU A 507 4.74 -24.74 -1.85
C GLU A 507 4.86 -26.21 -1.38
N THR A 508 5.97 -26.59 -0.74
CA THR A 508 6.13 -27.92 -0.14
C THR A 508 5.30 -28.07 1.14
N GLY A 509 4.81 -26.96 1.70
CA GLY A 509 3.95 -26.91 2.89
C GLY A 509 4.70 -26.65 4.19
N GLU A 510 5.98 -26.27 4.13
CA GLU A 510 6.75 -25.86 5.30
C GLU A 510 6.44 -24.41 5.68
N LEU A 511 6.28 -24.15 6.97
CA LEU A 511 6.05 -22.81 7.49
C LEU A 511 7.37 -22.02 7.49
N ASP A 512 7.43 -20.96 6.70
CA ASP A 512 8.63 -20.12 6.61
C ASP A 512 8.60 -18.99 7.63
N THR A 513 7.48 -18.27 7.70
CA THR A 513 7.35 -17.08 8.56
C THR A 513 5.96 -16.98 9.18
N SER A 514 5.92 -16.48 10.40
CA SER A 514 4.68 -16.11 11.11
C SER A 514 4.81 -14.67 11.59
N THR A 515 4.03 -13.78 11.00
CA THR A 515 4.10 -12.35 11.27
C THR A 515 2.79 -11.87 11.87
N PHE A 516 2.86 -11.07 12.93
CA PHE A 516 1.68 -10.41 13.48
C PHE A 516 1.02 -9.52 12.43
N PHE A 517 -0.30 -9.60 12.31
CA PHE A 517 -1.10 -8.84 11.36
C PHE A 517 -2.13 -8.00 12.09
N ASN A 518 -2.03 -6.68 11.98
CA ASN A 518 -2.95 -5.75 12.63
C ASN A 518 -4.18 -5.51 11.76
N MET A 519 -5.21 -6.34 11.91
CA MET A 519 -6.56 -5.99 11.48
C MET A 519 -7.09 -4.91 12.42
N GLY A 520 -7.47 -3.74 11.89
CA GLY A 520 -8.15 -2.71 12.66
C GLY A 520 -9.34 -3.25 13.45
N THR A 521 -9.81 -2.51 14.46
CA THR A 521 -10.88 -2.92 15.39
C THR A 521 -12.10 -3.49 14.66
N THR A 522 -12.15 -4.80 14.57
CA THR A 522 -13.25 -5.60 14.03
C THR A 522 -13.54 -6.69 15.07
N SER A 523 -14.79 -7.14 15.10
CA SER A 523 -15.30 -8.13 16.04
C SER A 523 -14.50 -9.44 15.97
N SER A 524 -14.68 -10.30 16.97
CA SER A 524 -14.11 -11.64 16.99
C SER A 524 -14.96 -12.66 16.22
N GLU A 525 -15.78 -12.23 15.25
CA GLU A 525 -16.71 -13.11 14.55
C GLU A 525 -15.95 -13.96 13.51
N GLU A 526 -16.52 -15.11 13.18
CA GLU A 526 -15.90 -16.13 12.31
C GLU A 526 -15.75 -15.65 10.85
N TYR A 527 -16.48 -14.60 10.46
CA TYR A 527 -16.61 -14.10 9.08
C TYR A 527 -16.18 -12.63 8.92
N ASP A 528 -15.19 -12.16 9.67
CA ASP A 528 -14.79 -10.74 9.65
C ASP A 528 -13.69 -10.39 8.64
N SER A 529 -13.17 -11.39 7.92
CA SER A 529 -12.06 -11.21 6.97
C SER A 529 -12.07 -12.21 5.81
N TYR A 530 -11.57 -11.78 4.65
CA TYR A 530 -11.33 -12.60 3.46
C TYR A 530 -9.96 -12.28 2.86
N MET A 531 -9.36 -13.22 2.13
CA MET A 531 -8.12 -13.01 1.37
C MET A 531 -8.34 -13.24 -0.12
N THR A 532 -7.77 -12.37 -0.94
CA THR A 532 -7.77 -12.51 -2.40
C THR A 532 -6.44 -12.06 -2.97
N SER A 533 -6.09 -12.53 -4.16
CA SER A 533 -4.85 -12.17 -4.84
C SER A 533 -5.05 -12.15 -6.34
N HIS A 534 -4.17 -11.42 -7.03
CA HIS A 534 -4.06 -11.45 -8.48
C HIS A 534 -2.67 -11.94 -8.89
N PRO A 535 -2.52 -12.81 -9.91
CA PRO A 535 -1.20 -13.37 -10.27
C PRO A 535 -0.15 -12.36 -10.68
N SER A 536 -0.56 -11.30 -11.37
CA SER A 536 0.30 -10.16 -11.72
C SER A 536 0.07 -8.93 -10.82
N GLY A 537 -0.55 -9.12 -9.65
CA GLY A 537 -1.02 -8.03 -8.80
C GLY A 537 -0.80 -8.28 -7.31
N PRO A 538 -1.48 -7.52 -6.44
CA PRO A 538 -1.26 -7.60 -5.00
C PRO A 538 -1.98 -8.81 -4.37
N VAL A 539 -1.54 -9.16 -3.16
CA VAL A 539 -2.32 -9.95 -2.20
C VAL A 539 -3.08 -8.96 -1.30
N VAL A 540 -4.34 -9.26 -0.98
CA VAL A 540 -5.20 -8.34 -0.24
C VAL A 540 -5.97 -9.09 0.84
N VAL A 541 -6.01 -8.53 2.04
CA VAL A 541 -6.94 -8.90 3.12
C VAL A 541 -8.09 -7.91 3.13
N VAL A 542 -9.31 -8.39 2.93
CA VAL A 542 -10.53 -7.59 2.99
C VAL A 542 -11.20 -7.84 4.33
N GLY A 543 -11.42 -6.78 5.11
CA GLY A 543 -12.25 -6.77 6.32
C GLY A 543 -13.51 -5.95 6.10
N LYS A 544 -14.47 -6.01 7.04
CA LYS A 544 -15.81 -5.40 6.88
C LYS A 544 -15.78 -3.93 6.43
N LYS A 545 -14.79 -3.15 6.86
CA LYS A 545 -14.62 -1.72 6.51
C LYS A 545 -13.20 -1.33 6.09
N SER A 546 -12.33 -2.31 5.85
CA SER A 546 -10.93 -2.07 5.53
C SER A 546 -10.42 -3.05 4.47
N ILE A 547 -9.51 -2.59 3.64
CA ILE A 547 -8.88 -3.37 2.59
C ILE A 547 -7.39 -3.20 2.77
N THR A 548 -6.67 -4.27 3.12
CA THR A 548 -5.24 -4.25 3.41
C THR A 548 -4.43 -4.97 2.32
N PHE A 549 -3.71 -4.24 1.47
CA PHE A 549 -2.73 -4.74 0.52
C PHE A 549 -1.47 -5.22 1.26
N ILE A 550 -1.07 -6.46 1.00
CA ILE A 550 0.11 -7.14 1.58
C ILE A 550 1.28 -7.02 0.62
#